data_AF-A0A381T269-F1
#
_entry.id   AF-A0A381T269-F1
#
_cell.length_a   1.000
_cell.length_b   1.000
_cell.length_c   1.000
_cell.angle_alpha   90.00
_cell.angle_beta   90.00
_cell.angle_gamma   90.00
#
_symmetry.space_group_name_H-M   'P 1'
#
loop_
_entity.id
_entity.type
_entity.pdbx_description
1 polymer ?
#
loop_
_entity_poly.entity_id
_entity_poly.type
_entity_poly.pdbx_seq_one_letter_code
_entity_poly.pdbx_strand_id
1 'polypeptide(L)'
;VHGDFRLGNLMIDESGLAAVIDWEMVSIGNPMLDIGWMCINSWRFGQSEKVVGGFGDLEEFLEGYSSISNEEIDNEEVKIWQVLGTLRWGVICLIQVYAHLNGDVNSLEKAAIGRRVSETEIDLVDLLFLGGK
;
A
#
# COMPACT_ATOMS: atom_id res chain seq x y z
N VAL A 1 14.29 -0.11 1.85
CA VAL A 1 12.81 -0.10 1.90
C VAL A 1 12.32 -1.28 2.72
N HIS A 2 11.26 -1.07 3.49
CA HIS A 2 10.57 -2.03 4.34
C HIS A 2 9.91 -3.14 3.53
N GLY A 3 9.29 -2.81 2.39
CA GLY A 3 8.66 -3.76 1.47
C GLY A 3 7.17 -4.02 1.75
N ASP A 4 6.75 -3.84 3.01
CA ASP A 4 5.33 -3.80 3.47
C ASP A 4 5.01 -2.58 4.35
N PHE A 5 5.50 -1.38 4.01
CA PHE A 5 5.26 -0.21 4.86
C PHE A 5 3.80 0.26 4.77
N ARG A 6 2.98 -0.04 5.78
CA ARG A 6 1.54 0.29 5.83
C ARG A 6 1.06 0.43 7.27
N LEU A 7 -0.12 1.04 7.46
CA LEU A 7 -0.70 1.31 8.79
C LEU A 7 -0.72 0.08 9.71
N GLY A 8 -1.02 -1.11 9.16
CA GLY A 8 -1.07 -2.34 9.96
C GLY A 8 0.27 -2.81 10.53
N ASN A 9 1.40 -2.21 10.11
CA ASN A 9 2.76 -2.53 10.56
C ASN A 9 3.37 -1.39 11.41
N LEU A 10 2.55 -0.42 11.82
CA LEU A 10 2.95 0.67 12.71
C LEU A 10 2.36 0.43 14.11
N MET A 11 3.20 0.48 15.14
CA MET A 11 2.76 0.51 16.53
C MET A 11 2.76 1.94 17.04
N ILE A 12 1.61 2.41 17.53
CA ILE A 12 1.42 3.76 18.06
C ILE A 12 1.06 3.67 19.54
N ASP A 13 1.68 4.52 20.36
CA ASP A 13 1.33 4.70 21.77
C ASP A 13 1.03 6.17 22.10
N GLU A 14 0.89 6.51 23.38
CA GLU A 14 0.57 7.88 23.84
C GLU A 14 1.64 8.93 23.47
N SER A 15 2.86 8.49 23.13
CA SER A 15 3.98 9.35 22.72
C SER A 15 4.16 9.46 21.20
N GLY A 16 3.39 8.68 20.41
CA GLY A 16 3.45 8.66 18.95
C GLY A 16 3.89 7.31 18.39
N LEU A 17 4.67 7.33 17.31
CA LEU A 17 5.18 6.10 16.67
C LEU A 17 6.17 5.39 17.60
N ALA A 18 5.74 4.25 18.15
CA ALA A 18 6.53 3.44 19.06
C ALA A 18 7.43 2.43 18.33
N ALA A 19 6.94 1.79 17.26
CA ALA A 19 7.71 0.84 16.48
C ALA A 19 7.19 0.66 15.04
N VAL A 20 8.09 0.23 14.15
CA VAL A 20 7.79 -0.31 12.82
C VAL A 20 8.16 -1.79 12.83
N ILE A 21 7.21 -2.66 12.55
CA ILE A 21 7.37 -4.12 12.65
C ILE A 21 7.23 -4.79 11.28
N ASP A 22 7.52 -6.10 11.21
CA ASP A 22 7.32 -6.93 10.03
C ASP A 22 8.27 -6.65 8.85
N TRP A 23 9.57 -6.73 9.14
CA TRP A 23 10.67 -6.48 8.19
C TRP A 23 11.01 -7.67 7.27
N GLU A 24 10.14 -8.67 7.15
CA GLU A 24 10.47 -9.90 6.39
C GLU A 24 10.65 -9.67 4.87
N MET A 25 10.11 -8.56 4.36
CA MET A 25 10.23 -8.15 2.95
C MET A 25 11.27 -7.04 2.70
N VAL A 26 12.16 -6.80 3.67
CA VAL A 26 13.17 -5.76 3.58
C VAL A 26 14.10 -5.94 2.38
N SER A 27 14.38 -4.84 1.68
CA SER A 27 15.32 -4.83 0.56
C SER A 27 15.97 -3.46 0.34
N ILE A 28 17.05 -3.42 -0.43
CA ILE A 28 17.66 -2.18 -0.92
C ILE A 28 16.97 -1.80 -2.24
N GLY A 29 16.43 -0.58 -2.32
CA GLY A 29 15.65 -0.14 -3.49
C GLY A 29 15.13 1.29 -3.38
N ASN A 30 14.38 1.73 -4.38
CA ASN A 30 13.80 3.07 -4.45
C ASN A 30 12.77 3.28 -3.31
N PRO A 31 12.86 4.36 -2.51
CA PRO A 31 11.94 4.65 -1.39
C PRO A 31 10.47 4.74 -1.81
N MET A 32 10.21 5.10 -3.05
CA MET A 32 8.86 5.18 -3.60
C MET A 32 8.10 3.85 -3.57
N LEU A 33 8.81 2.72 -3.46
CA LEU A 33 8.17 1.43 -3.23
C LEU A 33 7.33 1.43 -1.95
N ASP A 34 7.85 2.00 -0.86
CA ASP A 34 7.14 2.05 0.43
C ASP A 34 6.12 3.20 0.45
N ILE A 35 6.46 4.35 -0.13
CA ILE A 35 5.55 5.53 -0.18
C ILE A 35 4.31 5.19 -1.00
N GLY A 36 4.49 4.69 -2.22
CA GLY A 36 3.38 4.28 -3.08
C GLY A 36 2.58 3.13 -2.46
N TRP A 37 3.25 2.17 -1.80
CA TRP A 37 2.58 1.07 -1.12
C TRP A 37 1.67 1.57 -0.02
N MET A 38 2.14 2.41 0.91
CA MET A 38 1.33 2.99 1.98
C MET A 38 0.14 3.80 1.45
N CYS A 39 0.27 4.36 0.25
CA CYS A 39 -0.76 5.20 -0.37
C CYS A 39 -1.85 4.42 -1.13
N ILE A 40 -1.73 3.10 -1.34
CA ILE A 40 -2.79 2.38 -2.08
C ILE A 40 -4.09 2.30 -1.28
N ASN A 41 -5.23 2.32 -1.97
CA ASN A 41 -6.57 2.32 -1.36
C ASN A 41 -6.79 1.13 -0.39
N SER A 42 -6.18 -0.02 -0.68
CA SER A 42 -6.26 -1.21 0.17
C SER A 42 -5.78 -1.01 1.61
N TRP A 43 -4.91 -0.04 1.87
CA TRP A 43 -4.39 0.30 3.21
C TRP A 43 -5.04 1.52 3.84
N ARG A 44 -6.07 2.08 3.20
CA ARG A 44 -6.81 3.23 3.72
C ARG A 44 -8.00 2.84 4.60
N PHE A 45 -8.33 1.54 4.71
CA PHE A 45 -9.39 1.01 5.57
C PHE A 45 -10.75 1.72 5.45
N GLY A 46 -11.13 2.07 4.22
CA GLY A 46 -12.39 2.77 3.91
C GLY A 46 -12.32 4.29 3.99
N GLN A 47 -11.20 4.88 4.43
CA GLN A 47 -10.95 6.32 4.42
C GLN A 47 -10.30 6.75 3.09
N SER A 48 -11.04 6.63 1.98
CA SER A 48 -10.50 6.87 0.63
C SER A 48 -9.87 8.24 0.43
N GLU A 49 -10.38 9.27 1.12
CA GLU A 49 -9.89 10.65 1.04
C GLU A 49 -8.56 10.88 1.79
N LYS A 50 -8.19 9.99 2.72
CA LYS A 50 -6.92 10.05 3.45
C LYS A 50 -5.93 9.12 2.78
N VAL A 51 -5.23 9.65 1.78
CA VAL A 51 -4.35 8.89 0.88
C VAL A 51 -3.28 8.11 1.65
N VAL A 52 -2.72 8.70 2.70
CA VAL A 52 -1.63 8.11 3.47
C VAL A 52 -2.20 7.17 4.52
N GLY A 53 -2.27 5.87 4.20
CA GLY A 53 -2.69 4.82 5.12
C GLY A 53 -4.10 4.99 5.71
N GLY A 54 -4.94 5.87 5.14
CA GLY A 54 -6.27 6.17 5.68
C GLY A 54 -6.28 7.16 6.84
N PHE A 55 -5.14 7.78 7.18
CA PHE A 55 -5.03 8.69 8.33
C PHE A 55 -4.38 10.04 8.01
N GLY A 56 -3.67 10.18 6.89
CA GLY A 56 -2.99 11.42 6.51
C GLY A 56 -3.31 11.90 5.11
N ASP A 57 -3.11 13.20 4.89
CA ASP A 57 -3.15 13.83 3.58
C ASP A 57 -1.78 13.68 2.88
N LEU A 58 -1.78 13.61 1.54
CA LEU A 58 -0.56 13.34 0.79
C LEU A 58 0.42 14.52 0.88
N GLU A 59 -0.08 15.74 0.74
CA GLU A 59 0.72 16.96 0.76
C GLU A 59 1.48 17.12 2.09
N GLU A 60 0.79 16.93 3.23
CA GLU A 60 1.41 17.01 4.55
C GLU A 60 2.50 15.94 4.75
N PHE A 61 2.27 14.73 4.22
CA PHE A 61 3.25 13.65 4.27
C PHE A 61 4.49 13.99 3.43
N LEU A 62 4.31 14.49 2.20
CA LEU A 62 5.42 14.84 1.31
C LEU A 62 6.22 16.04 1.84
N GLU A 63 5.56 17.04 2.42
CA GLU A 63 6.23 18.14 3.12
C GLU A 63 7.09 17.62 4.28
N GLY A 64 6.52 16.74 5.12
CA GLY A 64 7.24 16.11 6.22
C GLY A 64 8.43 15.28 5.74
N TYR A 65 8.24 14.46 4.71
CA TYR A 65 9.29 13.62 4.12
C TYR A 65 10.43 14.46 3.52
N SER A 66 10.10 15.53 2.79
CA SER A 66 11.06 16.43 2.15
C SER A 66 11.80 17.31 3.16
N SER A 67 11.26 17.51 4.37
CA SER A 67 11.94 18.28 5.42
C SER A 67 13.19 17.59 5.97
N ILE A 68 13.31 16.27 5.80
CA ILE A 68 14.42 15.46 6.32
C ILE A 68 15.18 14.68 5.24
N SER A 69 14.56 14.44 4.08
CA SER A 69 15.19 13.75 2.96
C SER A 69 15.66 14.75 1.91
N ASN A 70 16.67 14.38 1.13
CA ASN A 70 17.11 15.18 -0.03
C ASN A 70 16.34 14.82 -1.31
N GLU A 71 15.32 13.97 -1.21
CA GLU A 71 14.51 13.53 -2.34
C GLU A 71 13.31 14.48 -2.48
N GLU A 72 13.18 15.12 -3.64
CA GLU A 72 11.97 15.85 -4.01
C GLU A 72 11.02 14.87 -4.70
N ILE A 73 9.86 14.64 -4.08
CA ILE A 73 8.84 13.71 -4.60
C ILE A 73 7.62 14.53 -4.94
N ASP A 74 7.14 14.40 -6.18
CA ASP A 74 5.89 15.03 -6.60
C ASP A 74 4.70 14.06 -6.59
N ASN A 75 3.49 14.62 -6.65
CA ASN A 75 2.24 13.86 -6.58
C ASN A 75 2.07 12.88 -7.75
N GLU A 76 2.58 13.20 -8.94
CA GLU A 76 2.47 12.34 -10.12
C GLU A 76 3.35 11.10 -9.98
N GLU A 77 4.56 11.25 -9.42
CA GLU A 77 5.41 10.12 -9.10
C GLU A 77 4.71 9.21 -8.08
N VAL A 78 4.18 9.75 -6.97
CA VAL A 78 3.42 8.96 -6.00
C VAL A 78 2.29 8.19 -6.68
N LYS A 79 1.54 8.83 -7.58
CA LYS A 79 0.45 8.18 -8.32
C LYS A 79 0.93 7.01 -9.20
N ILE A 80 2.06 7.15 -9.89
CA ILE A 80 2.66 6.05 -10.66
C ILE A 80 3.00 4.87 -9.73
N TRP A 81 3.56 5.15 -8.55
CA TRP A 81 3.89 4.11 -7.58
C TRP A 81 2.65 3.53 -6.89
N GLN A 82 1.56 4.28 -6.75
CA GLN A 82 0.26 3.74 -6.34
C GLN A 82 -0.31 2.77 -7.37
N VAL A 83 -0.21 3.07 -8.67
CA VAL A 83 -0.60 2.13 -9.74
C VAL A 83 0.21 0.85 -9.63
N LEU A 84 1.54 0.95 -9.50
CA LEU A 84 2.40 -0.22 -9.34
C LEU A 84 2.08 -1.01 -8.07
N GLY A 85 1.87 -0.32 -6.94
CA GLY A 85 1.51 -0.94 -5.66
C GLY A 85 0.17 -1.66 -5.72
N THR A 86 -0.83 -1.05 -6.36
CA THR A 86 -2.16 -1.63 -6.54
C THR A 86 -2.10 -2.87 -7.43
N LEU A 87 -1.34 -2.81 -8.53
CA LEU A 87 -1.10 -3.97 -9.38
C LEU A 87 -0.39 -5.09 -8.62
N ARG A 88 0.67 -4.77 -7.87
CA ARG A 88 1.41 -5.73 -7.04
C ARG A 88 0.48 -6.41 -6.04
N TRP A 89 -0.38 -5.66 -5.35
CA TRP A 89 -1.35 -6.23 -4.42
C TRP A 89 -2.37 -7.12 -5.12
N GLY A 90 -2.86 -6.74 -6.31
CA GLY A 90 -3.75 -7.57 -7.12
C GLY A 90 -3.12 -8.91 -7.49
N VAL A 91 -1.85 -8.90 -7.91
CA VAL A 91 -1.09 -10.13 -8.19
C VAL A 91 -0.91 -10.99 -6.93
N ILE A 92 -0.64 -10.38 -5.77
CA ILE A 92 -0.56 -11.11 -4.50
C ILE A 92 -1.91 -11.77 -4.19
N CYS A 93 -3.02 -11.06 -4.33
CA CYS A 93 -4.36 -11.63 -4.14
C CYS A 93 -4.63 -12.83 -5.07
N LEU A 94 -4.21 -12.74 -6.33
CA LEU A 94 -4.30 -13.86 -7.29
C LEU A 94 -3.47 -15.07 -6.85
N ILE A 95 -2.25 -14.85 -6.34
CA ILE A 95 -1.40 -15.94 -5.81
C ILE A 95 -2.07 -16.59 -4.59
N GLN A 96 -2.62 -15.79 -3.68
CA GLN A 96 -3.30 -16.32 -2.48
C GLN A 96 -4.51 -17.18 -2.86
N VAL A 97 -5.37 -16.70 -3.77
CA VAL A 97 -6.56 -17.46 -4.18
C VAL A 97 -6.20 -18.70 -4.97
N TYR A 98 -5.17 -18.64 -5.81
CA TYR A 98 -4.71 -19.80 -6.58
C TYR A 98 -4.26 -20.94 -5.65
N ALA A 99 -3.46 -20.63 -4.61
CA ALA A 99 -3.03 -21.61 -3.62
C ALA A 99 -4.22 -22.27 -2.88
N HIS A 100 -5.32 -21.54 -2.68
CA HIS A 100 -6.55 -22.10 -2.13
C HIS A 100 -7.28 -23.00 -3.12
N LEU A 101 -7.54 -22.49 -4.33
CA LEU A 101 -8.35 -23.17 -5.34
C LEU A 101 -7.68 -24.41 -5.92
N ASN A 102 -6.35 -24.42 -6.01
CA ASN A 102 -5.58 -25.58 -6.49
C ASN A 102 -5.42 -26.66 -5.41
N GLY A 103 -5.87 -26.41 -4.18
CA GLY A 103 -5.82 -27.36 -3.07
C GLY A 103 -4.47 -27.46 -2.35
N ASP A 104 -3.47 -26.68 -2.76
CA ASP A 104 -2.15 -26.62 -2.10
C ASP A 104 -2.27 -26.16 -0.64
N VAL A 105 -3.16 -25.20 -0.37
CA VAL A 105 -3.47 -24.70 0.97
C VAL A 105 -4.97 -24.50 1.17
N ASN A 106 -5.61 -25.35 1.98
CA ASN A 106 -7.01 -25.14 2.36
C ASN A 106 -7.16 -24.05 3.44
N SER A 107 -7.21 -22.78 3.02
CA SER A 107 -7.37 -21.62 3.91
C SER A 107 -8.50 -20.68 3.49
N LEU A 108 -9.44 -20.43 4.40
CA LEU A 108 -10.51 -19.43 4.23
C LEU A 108 -9.95 -18.01 4.09
N GLU A 109 -8.89 -17.70 4.81
CA GLU A 109 -8.21 -16.39 4.74
C GLU A 109 -7.68 -16.13 3.32
N LYS A 110 -6.99 -17.11 2.73
CA LYS A 110 -6.48 -17.00 1.36
C LYS A 110 -7.59 -16.83 0.33
N ALA A 111 -8.70 -17.54 0.51
CA ALA A 111 -9.90 -17.36 -0.30
C ALA A 111 -10.51 -15.95 -0.16
N ALA A 112 -10.52 -15.42 1.07
CA ALA A 112 -11.03 -14.08 1.36
C ALA A 112 -10.13 -12.98 0.78
N ILE A 113 -8.81 -13.09 0.93
CA ILE A 113 -7.83 -12.19 0.28
C ILE A 113 -8.01 -12.24 -1.24
N GLY A 114 -8.21 -13.43 -1.79
CA GLY A 114 -8.50 -13.65 -3.20
C GLY A 114 -9.66 -12.83 -3.78
N ARG A 115 -10.72 -12.60 -2.99
CA ARG A 115 -11.86 -11.77 -3.44
C ARG A 115 -11.48 -10.31 -3.65
N ARG A 116 -10.37 -9.83 -3.09
CA ARG A 116 -9.92 -8.44 -3.23
C ARG A 116 -9.30 -8.13 -4.59
N VAL A 117 -9.12 -9.12 -5.48
CA VAL A 117 -8.65 -8.87 -6.85
C VAL A 117 -9.53 -7.85 -7.56
N SER A 118 -10.86 -7.97 -7.45
CA SER A 118 -11.77 -7.01 -8.09
C SER A 118 -11.66 -5.58 -7.52
N GLU A 119 -11.29 -5.45 -6.24
CA GLU A 119 -11.01 -4.14 -5.64
C GLU A 119 -9.76 -3.51 -6.31
N THR A 120 -8.71 -4.30 -6.50
CA THR A 120 -7.50 -3.80 -7.17
C THR A 120 -7.72 -3.47 -8.65
N GLU A 121 -8.59 -4.20 -9.35
CA GLU A 121 -8.95 -3.92 -10.74
C GLU A 121 -9.68 -2.57 -10.88
N ILE A 122 -10.66 -2.30 -10.00
CA ILE A 122 -11.37 -1.02 -10.03
C ILE A 122 -10.48 0.14 -9.58
N ASP A 123 -9.61 -0.07 -8.59
CA ASP A 123 -8.63 0.93 -8.15
C ASP A 123 -7.65 1.29 -9.30
N LEU A 124 -7.19 0.30 -10.07
CA LEU A 124 -6.34 0.54 -11.25
C LEU A 124 -7.07 1.34 -12.33
N VAL A 125 -8.34 1.03 -12.59
CA VAL A 125 -9.15 1.80 -13.55
C VAL A 125 -9.30 3.25 -13.08
N ASP A 126 -9.56 3.46 -11.80
CA ASP A 126 -9.69 4.80 -11.23
C ASP A 126 -8.39 5.62 -11.37
N LEU A 127 -7.27 5.04 -10.93
CA LEU A 127 -5.95 5.67 -10.99
C LEU A 127 -5.51 6.01 -12.43
N LEU A 128 -5.78 5.12 -13.39
CA LEU A 128 -5.32 5.27 -14.77
C LEU A 128 -6.22 6.16 -15.63
N PHE A 129 -7.54 6.11 -15.40
CA PHE A 129 -8.50 6.68 -16.35
C PHE A 129 -9.45 7.71 -15.76
N LEU A 130 -9.68 7.72 -14.44
CA LEU A 130 -10.70 8.57 -13.80
C LEU A 130 -10.10 9.70 -12.95
N GLY A 131 -8.78 9.83 -12.96
CA GLY A 131 -8.07 10.88 -12.22
C GLY A 131 -7.40 10.36 -10.95
N GLY A 132 -7.82 9.20 -10.44
CA GLY A 132 -7.33 8.61 -9.20
C GLY A 132 -7.77 9.41 -7.97
N LYS A 133 -8.01 8.71 -6.86
CA LYS A 133 -8.06 9.32 -5.52
C LYS A 133 -6.73 9.17 -4.78
#